data_AF-A0A3N0XU83-F1
#
_entry.id   AF-A0A3N0XU83-F1
#
_cell.length_a   1.000
_cell.length_b   1.000
_cell.length_c   1.000
_cell.angle_alpha   90.00
_cell.angle_beta   90.00
_cell.angle_gamma   90.00
#
_symmetry.space_group_name_H-M   'P 1'
#
loop_
_entity.id
_entity.type
_entity.pdbx_description
1 polymer ?
#
loop_
_entity_poly.entity_id
_entity_poly.type
_entity_poly.pdbx_seq_one_letter_code
_entity_poly.pdbx_strand_id
1 'polypeptide(L)'
;MSTFNTTTEVRPPTAPRPPQQWLPTAPVERHVIALSKRSLERILSKNKLWRRKNKTDVAEVAAFIEQQLQTSGQCHGYRWMHQKCWLNGIITDRETVRVLLRLLDGEGVDLRSRNRLRRRVYHSRGPNFVWHIDGYDKLKPFGIGISGCIDGFSRSMMWLEAYKTNRDPRLIAGYFMDAVINTWGCPARVRLDLGTENVHVAEMQIFLTFSEDRPETDRVTFGPSSGNQCFERWWLTLRSECARFWIDLFDKLREDRHFADTFLDKSLVQICFLNKIQVSLSR
;
A
#
# COMPACT_ATOMS: atom_id res chain seq x y z
N MET A 1 -6.64 -25.93 -67.08
CA MET A 1 -7.71 -26.70 -66.41
C MET A 1 -7.34 -26.84 -64.94
N SER A 2 -8.31 -26.60 -64.06
CA SER A 2 -8.39 -26.83 -62.58
C SER A 2 -7.43 -27.91 -62.04
N THR A 3 -6.84 -27.84 -60.84
CA THR A 3 -7.51 -27.78 -59.53
C THR A 3 -6.53 -27.42 -58.37
N PHE A 4 -7.01 -26.54 -57.48
CA PHE A 4 -7.00 -26.54 -56.00
C PHE A 4 -5.77 -27.06 -55.21
N ASN A 5 -5.14 -26.14 -54.47
CA ASN A 5 -4.47 -26.41 -53.18
C ASN A 5 -5.23 -25.69 -52.06
N THR A 6 -5.67 -26.46 -51.07
CA THR A 6 -6.42 -26.06 -49.87
C THR A 6 -5.44 -25.63 -48.77
N THR A 7 -5.54 -24.39 -48.29
CA THR A 7 -4.91 -23.97 -47.03
C THR A 7 -6.00 -23.37 -46.15
N THR A 8 -6.36 -24.12 -45.11
CA THR A 8 -7.41 -23.78 -44.15
C THR A 8 -6.78 -22.98 -43.01
N GLU A 9 -6.88 -21.65 -43.05
CA GLU A 9 -6.56 -20.81 -41.88
C GLU A 9 -7.81 -20.63 -40.99
N VAL A 10 -7.67 -21.09 -39.76
CA VAL A 10 -8.65 -20.99 -38.68
C VAL A 10 -8.57 -19.59 -38.06
N ARG A 11 -9.67 -18.82 -38.09
CA ARG A 11 -9.76 -17.51 -37.42
C ARG A 11 -9.94 -17.65 -35.90
N PRO A 12 -9.35 -16.77 -35.08
CA PRO A 12 -9.50 -16.78 -33.63
C PRO A 12 -10.91 -16.30 -33.18
N PRO A 13 -11.36 -16.71 -31.98
CA PRO A 13 -12.71 -16.43 -31.48
C PRO A 13 -12.91 -14.97 -31.09
N THR A 14 -14.02 -14.40 -31.54
CA THR A 14 -14.52 -13.06 -31.19
C THR A 14 -15.01 -13.00 -29.74
N ALA A 15 -14.55 -12.01 -28.98
CA ALA A 15 -15.06 -11.69 -27.64
C ALA A 15 -16.56 -11.27 -27.68
N PRO A 16 -17.35 -11.57 -26.63
CA PRO A 16 -18.77 -11.24 -26.59
C PRO A 16 -19.00 -9.72 -26.42
N ARG A 17 -19.97 -9.18 -27.16
CA ARG A 17 -20.41 -7.79 -27.04
C ARG A 17 -21.24 -7.60 -25.76
N PRO A 18 -21.10 -6.47 -25.04
CA PRO A 18 -22.02 -6.11 -23.96
C PRO A 18 -23.41 -5.75 -24.52
N PRO A 19 -24.49 -5.92 -23.74
CA PRO A 19 -25.85 -5.75 -24.21
C PRO A 19 -26.21 -4.28 -24.48
N GLN A 20 -26.75 -4.04 -25.68
CA GLN A 20 -27.41 -2.82 -26.10
C GLN A 20 -28.75 -2.67 -25.36
N GLN A 21 -28.89 -1.64 -24.52
CA GLN A 21 -30.20 -1.11 -24.15
C GLN A 21 -30.20 0.43 -24.28
N TRP A 22 -30.90 0.86 -25.34
CA TRP A 22 -31.71 2.06 -25.50
C TRP A 22 -31.15 3.44 -25.13
N LEU A 23 -30.67 4.17 -26.16
CA LEU A 23 -30.97 5.59 -26.33
C LEU A 23 -31.28 5.86 -27.83
N PRO A 24 -32.23 6.74 -28.14
CA PRO A 24 -32.83 6.86 -29.47
C PRO A 24 -31.83 7.40 -30.51
N THR A 25 -31.65 6.65 -31.59
CA THR A 25 -30.91 7.08 -32.79
C THR A 25 -31.75 8.09 -33.58
N ALA A 26 -31.75 9.34 -33.15
CA ALA A 26 -31.91 10.46 -34.08
C ALA A 26 -30.54 10.70 -34.74
N PRO A 27 -30.46 10.94 -36.06
CA PRO A 27 -29.22 11.37 -36.68
C PRO A 27 -28.91 12.76 -36.12
N VAL A 28 -27.96 12.85 -35.19
CA VAL A 28 -27.36 14.14 -34.84
C VAL A 28 -26.54 14.54 -36.04
N GLU A 29 -27.14 15.34 -36.93
CA GLU A 29 -26.44 16.07 -37.96
C GLU A 29 -25.27 16.80 -37.27
N ARG A 30 -24.05 16.28 -37.47
CA ARG A 30 -22.85 16.98 -37.05
C ARG A 30 -22.67 18.14 -38.01
N HIS A 31 -23.33 19.27 -37.73
CA HIS A 31 -23.00 20.52 -38.39
C HIS A 31 -21.55 20.84 -38.08
N VAL A 32 -20.68 20.65 -39.06
CA VAL A 32 -19.30 21.15 -39.00
C VAL A 32 -19.39 22.67 -39.16
N ILE A 33 -19.62 23.37 -38.05
CA ILE A 33 -19.66 24.83 -38.05
C ILE A 33 -18.22 25.31 -38.18
N ALA A 34 -17.80 25.62 -39.40
CA ALA A 34 -16.54 26.31 -39.68
C ALA A 34 -16.65 27.78 -39.25
N LEU A 35 -16.35 28.06 -37.98
CA LEU A 35 -16.30 29.43 -37.45
C LEU A 35 -14.95 30.07 -37.78
N SER A 36 -14.99 31.25 -38.43
CA SER A 36 -13.80 32.09 -38.52
C SER A 36 -13.38 32.55 -37.11
N LYS A 37 -12.07 32.78 -36.89
CA LYS A 37 -11.54 33.34 -35.63
C LYS A 37 -12.29 34.60 -35.19
N ARG A 38 -12.62 35.48 -36.15
CA ARG A 38 -13.37 36.73 -35.91
C ARG A 38 -14.80 36.47 -35.45
N SER A 39 -15.46 35.47 -36.04
CA SER A 39 -16.80 35.04 -35.62
C SER A 39 -16.78 34.45 -34.21
N LEU A 40 -15.77 33.64 -33.88
CA LEU A 40 -15.58 33.09 -32.54
C LEU A 40 -15.33 34.19 -31.50
N GLU A 41 -14.41 35.13 -31.77
CA GLU A 41 -14.12 36.27 -30.90
C GLU A 41 -15.36 37.15 -30.67
N ARG A 42 -16.15 37.40 -31.72
CA ARG A 42 -17.42 38.14 -31.62
C ARG A 42 -18.45 37.41 -30.76
N ILE A 43 -18.59 36.09 -30.91
CA ILE A 43 -19.51 35.26 -30.12
C ILE A 43 -19.07 35.23 -28.65
N LEU A 44 -17.78 35.05 -28.38
CA LEU A 44 -17.23 35.08 -27.02
C LEU A 44 -17.46 36.45 -26.36
N SER A 45 -17.19 37.54 -27.09
CA SER A 45 -17.42 38.91 -26.63
C SER A 45 -18.90 39.18 -26.35
N LYS A 46 -19.81 38.78 -27.27
CA LYS A 46 -21.27 38.96 -27.10
C LYS A 46 -21.79 38.21 -25.88
N ASN A 47 -21.24 37.03 -25.60
CA ASN A 47 -21.62 36.21 -24.44
C ASN A 47 -20.82 36.53 -23.17
N LYS A 48 -19.99 37.59 -23.16
CA LYS A 48 -19.10 37.96 -22.04
C LYS A 48 -18.20 36.81 -21.56
N LEU A 49 -17.86 35.88 -22.47
CA LEU A 49 -17.01 34.73 -22.21
C LEU A 49 -15.54 35.13 -22.40
N TRP A 50 -14.99 35.81 -21.41
CA TRP A 50 -13.60 36.24 -21.40
C TRP A 50 -12.72 35.22 -20.68
N ARG A 51 -11.44 35.14 -21.08
CA ARG A 51 -10.42 34.56 -20.19
C ARG A 51 -10.42 35.40 -18.92
N ARG A 52 -10.67 34.80 -17.75
CA ARG A 52 -10.86 35.52 -16.47
C ARG A 52 -9.73 36.54 -16.28
N LYS A 53 -10.07 37.84 -16.29
CA LYS A 53 -9.11 38.95 -16.19
C LYS A 53 -8.90 39.43 -14.75
N ASN A 54 -9.90 39.22 -13.88
CA ASN A 54 -9.84 39.62 -12.48
C ASN A 54 -9.06 38.56 -11.70
N LYS A 55 -7.74 38.70 -11.68
CA LYS A 55 -6.90 37.92 -10.79
C LYS A 55 -6.94 38.53 -9.40
N THR A 56 -6.96 37.67 -8.40
CA THR A 56 -6.72 38.07 -7.01
C THR A 56 -5.32 38.65 -6.89
N ASP A 57 -5.13 39.64 -6.02
CA ASP A 57 -3.82 40.26 -5.83
C ASP A 57 -2.78 39.22 -5.39
N VAL A 58 -1.56 39.36 -5.88
CA VAL A 58 -0.51 38.37 -5.65
C VAL A 58 -0.17 38.24 -4.16
N ALA A 59 -0.28 39.33 -3.37
CA ALA A 59 -0.03 39.28 -1.94
C ALA A 59 -1.10 38.45 -1.22
N GLU A 60 -2.38 38.56 -1.62
CA GLU A 60 -3.46 37.73 -1.09
C GLU A 60 -3.27 36.24 -1.44
N VAL A 61 -2.81 35.93 -2.66
CA VAL A 61 -2.48 34.56 -3.05
C VAL A 61 -1.31 34.02 -2.21
N ALA A 62 -0.28 34.82 -1.98
CA ALA A 62 0.89 34.44 -1.18
C ALA A 62 0.49 34.18 0.28
N ALA A 63 -0.30 35.08 0.88
CA ALA A 63 -0.79 34.93 2.26
C ALA A 63 -1.63 33.66 2.44
N PHE A 64 -2.49 33.33 1.47
CA PHE A 64 -3.24 32.08 1.48
C PHE A 64 -2.32 30.85 1.40
N ILE A 65 -1.34 30.85 0.49
CA ILE A 65 -0.39 29.75 0.36
C ILE A 65 0.39 29.58 1.66
N GLU A 66 0.89 30.67 2.25
CA GLU A 66 1.62 30.64 3.51
C GLU A 66 0.78 30.05 4.65
N GLN A 67 -0.49 30.45 4.78
CA GLN A 67 -1.41 29.84 5.73
C GLN A 67 -1.61 28.34 5.49
N GLN A 68 -1.72 27.92 4.22
CA GLN A 68 -1.84 26.50 3.89
C GLN A 68 -0.57 25.73 4.25
N LEU A 69 0.63 26.32 4.06
CA LEU A 69 1.90 25.70 4.42
C LEU A 69 2.05 25.44 5.93
N GLN A 70 1.34 26.18 6.79
CA GLN A 70 1.32 25.92 8.25
C GLN A 70 0.51 24.67 8.64
N THR A 71 -0.14 23.99 7.69
CA THR A 71 -1.02 22.84 7.95
C THR A 71 -0.66 21.64 7.05
N SER A 72 -1.64 20.80 6.69
CA SER A 72 -1.46 19.74 5.70
C SER A 72 -1.19 20.28 4.29
N GLY A 73 -1.42 21.58 4.04
CA GLY A 73 -1.11 22.26 2.79
C GLY A 73 0.35 22.10 2.33
N GLN A 74 1.30 21.98 3.25
CA GLN A 74 2.72 21.72 2.97
C GLN A 74 2.97 20.44 2.16
N CYS A 75 2.06 19.46 2.18
CA CYS A 75 2.25 18.21 1.43
C CYS A 75 1.86 18.34 -0.05
N HIS A 76 1.25 19.45 -0.46
CA HIS A 76 0.58 19.54 -1.75
C HIS A 76 1.43 20.26 -2.80
N GLY A 77 1.53 19.65 -3.98
CA GLY A 77 2.18 20.29 -5.13
C GLY A 77 1.34 21.43 -5.72
N TYR A 78 1.98 22.24 -6.57
CA TYR A 78 1.39 23.47 -7.14
C TYR A 78 0.04 23.26 -7.86
N ARG A 79 -0.17 22.10 -8.50
CA ARG A 79 -1.46 21.79 -9.16
C ARG A 79 -2.60 21.70 -8.16
N TRP A 80 -2.35 21.07 -7.02
CA TRP A 80 -3.35 20.88 -5.99
C TRP A 80 -3.53 22.15 -5.14
N MET A 81 -2.43 22.87 -4.88
CA MET A 81 -2.51 24.19 -4.25
C MET A 81 -3.29 25.19 -5.13
N HIS A 82 -3.14 25.13 -6.46
CA HIS A 82 -3.93 25.93 -7.40
C HIS A 82 -5.43 25.59 -7.31
N GLN A 83 -5.77 24.31 -7.20
CA GLN A 83 -7.15 23.88 -6.98
C GLN A 83 -7.70 24.40 -5.64
N LYS A 84 -6.90 24.38 -4.57
CA LYS A 84 -7.28 24.97 -3.27
C LYS A 84 -7.55 26.47 -3.35
N CYS A 85 -6.69 27.21 -4.05
CA CYS A 85 -6.93 28.64 -4.30
C CYS A 85 -8.30 28.82 -4.94
N TRP A 86 -8.61 28.05 -6.00
CA TRP A 86 -9.88 28.13 -6.70
C TRP A 86 -11.10 27.80 -5.83
N LEU A 87 -11.01 26.74 -5.01
CA LEU A 87 -12.08 26.35 -4.08
C LEU A 87 -12.34 27.41 -2.99
N ASN A 88 -11.35 28.24 -2.68
CA ASN A 88 -11.45 29.33 -1.70
C ASN A 88 -11.69 30.70 -2.38
N GLY A 89 -12.14 30.72 -3.64
CA GLY A 89 -12.46 31.95 -4.35
C GLY A 89 -11.26 32.76 -4.84
N ILE A 90 -10.04 32.25 -4.68
CA ILE A 90 -8.80 32.90 -5.13
C ILE A 90 -8.59 32.59 -6.61
N ILE A 91 -8.65 33.63 -7.45
CA ILE A 91 -8.50 33.52 -8.91
C ILE A 91 -7.05 33.81 -9.26
N THR A 92 -6.28 32.75 -9.48
CA THR A 92 -4.87 32.85 -9.89
C THR A 92 -4.52 31.84 -10.98
N ASP A 93 -3.42 32.05 -11.67
CA ASP A 93 -2.87 31.10 -12.62
C ASP A 93 -1.93 30.10 -11.95
N ARG A 94 -1.79 28.92 -12.57
CA ARG A 94 -0.95 27.84 -12.03
C ARG A 94 0.51 28.24 -11.89
N GLU A 95 0.99 29.12 -12.78
CA GLU A 95 2.39 29.52 -12.81
C GLU A 95 2.71 30.45 -11.63
N THR A 96 1.82 31.41 -11.35
CA THR A 96 1.90 32.22 -10.12
C THR A 96 1.96 31.35 -8.86
N VAL A 97 1.10 30.33 -8.74
CA VAL A 97 1.14 29.39 -7.60
C VAL A 97 2.44 28.59 -7.55
N ARG A 98 2.97 28.14 -8.70
CA ARG A 98 4.23 27.40 -8.79
C ARG A 98 5.42 28.25 -8.33
N VAL A 99 5.48 29.50 -8.78
CA VAL A 99 6.54 30.45 -8.42
C VAL A 99 6.44 30.80 -6.93
N LEU A 100 5.25 31.16 -6.43
CA LEU A 100 5.04 31.47 -5.02
C LEU A 100 5.40 30.28 -4.11
N LEU A 101 5.00 29.06 -4.46
CA LEU A 101 5.40 27.87 -3.69
C LEU A 101 6.92 27.64 -3.68
N ARG A 102 7.62 27.91 -4.78
CA ARG A 102 9.09 27.80 -4.81
C ARG A 102 9.76 28.87 -3.95
N LEU A 103 9.14 30.05 -3.86
CA LEU A 103 9.65 31.19 -3.11
C LEU A 103 9.39 31.04 -1.60
N LEU A 104 8.23 30.50 -1.23
CA LEU A 104 7.80 30.30 0.16
C LEU A 104 8.27 28.96 0.76
N ASP A 105 8.37 27.90 -0.04
CA ASP A 105 8.73 26.54 0.40
C ASP A 105 9.67 25.86 -0.63
N GLY A 106 10.81 26.49 -0.89
CA GLY A 106 11.80 26.00 -1.85
C GLY A 106 12.27 24.58 -1.54
N GLU A 107 12.60 24.32 -0.27
CA GLU A 107 13.01 23.00 0.22
C GLU A 107 11.89 21.96 0.06
N GLY A 108 10.65 22.26 0.44
CA GLY A 108 9.54 21.33 0.27
C GLY A 108 9.24 21.04 -1.20
N VAL A 109 9.38 22.03 -2.09
CA VAL A 109 9.27 21.79 -3.54
C VAL A 109 10.38 20.86 -4.02
N ASP A 110 11.63 21.05 -3.59
CA ASP A 110 12.74 20.15 -3.91
C ASP A 110 12.49 18.74 -3.38
N LEU A 111 12.06 18.63 -2.12
CA LEU A 111 11.74 17.35 -1.49
C LEU A 111 10.64 16.59 -2.24
N ARG A 112 9.58 17.28 -2.67
CA ARG A 112 8.48 16.68 -3.46
C ARG A 112 8.91 16.32 -4.88
N SER A 113 9.79 17.11 -5.50
CA SER A 113 10.29 16.85 -6.86
C SER A 113 11.18 15.62 -6.97
N ARG A 114 11.84 15.23 -5.86
CA ARG A 114 12.75 14.07 -5.81
C ARG A 114 12.04 12.72 -5.95
N ASN A 115 10.70 12.67 -5.93
CA ASN A 115 9.91 11.42 -5.99
C ASN A 115 10.42 10.31 -5.04
N ARG A 116 11.03 10.70 -3.91
CA ARG A 116 11.66 9.78 -2.97
C ARG A 116 10.79 9.66 -1.73
N LEU A 117 10.36 8.44 -1.42
CA LEU A 117 9.63 8.15 -0.19
C LEU A 117 10.43 8.66 1.03
N ARG A 118 9.85 9.55 1.85
CA ARG A 118 10.44 9.91 3.16
C ARG A 118 10.36 8.68 4.06
N ARG A 119 11.48 8.00 4.26
CA ARG A 119 11.63 6.95 5.27
C ARG A 119 11.59 7.63 6.63
N ARG A 120 10.65 7.21 7.51
CA ARG A 120 10.72 7.62 8.92
C ARG A 120 11.97 6.96 9.51
N VAL A 121 12.78 7.72 10.25
CA VAL A 121 13.93 7.16 10.95
C VAL A 121 13.38 6.37 12.13
N TYR A 122 13.40 5.05 12.05
CA TYR A 122 13.04 4.19 13.17
C TYR A 122 14.20 4.17 14.17
N HIS A 123 13.92 4.52 15.43
CA HIS A 123 14.90 4.53 16.51
C HIS A 123 14.44 3.59 17.63
N SER A 124 15.34 2.72 18.09
CA SER A 124 15.15 1.83 19.25
C SER A 124 16.32 2.04 20.21
N ARG A 125 16.08 1.90 21.52
CA ARG A 125 17.06 2.22 22.59
C ARG A 125 18.18 1.18 22.73
N GLY A 126 18.00 -0.02 22.17
CA GLY A 126 18.98 -1.12 22.25
C GLY A 126 18.37 -2.46 21.84
N PRO A 127 19.18 -3.53 21.79
CA PRO A 127 18.70 -4.89 21.55
C PRO A 127 17.65 -5.29 22.59
N ASN A 128 16.66 -6.07 22.19
CA ASN A 128 15.54 -6.51 23.05
C ASN A 128 14.73 -5.36 23.65
N PHE A 129 14.87 -4.13 23.15
CA PHE A 129 14.06 -3.03 23.65
C PHE A 129 12.63 -3.10 23.09
N VAL A 130 12.48 -3.34 21.79
CA VAL A 130 11.16 -3.56 21.14
C VAL A 130 11.25 -4.72 20.19
N TRP A 131 10.48 -5.77 20.47
CA TRP A 131 10.21 -6.83 19.49
C TRP A 131 8.96 -6.49 18.71
N HIS A 132 9.07 -6.54 17.38
CA HIS A 132 7.92 -6.40 16.49
C HIS A 132 7.45 -7.79 16.13
N ILE A 133 6.15 -8.03 16.12
CA ILE A 133 5.57 -9.32 15.72
C ILE A 133 4.56 -9.04 14.62
N ASP A 134 4.59 -9.83 13.56
CA ASP A 134 3.73 -9.64 12.40
C ASP A 134 3.47 -10.96 11.66
N GLY A 135 2.36 -11.00 10.93
CA GLY A 135 1.94 -12.13 10.10
C GLY A 135 2.11 -11.87 8.62
N TYR A 136 2.64 -12.85 7.88
CA TYR A 136 2.73 -12.81 6.43
C TYR A 136 1.70 -13.72 5.77
N ASP A 137 0.67 -13.08 5.23
CA ASP A 137 -0.56 -13.75 4.76
C ASP A 137 -0.57 -14.11 3.26
N LYS A 138 0.53 -13.95 2.52
CA LYS A 138 0.50 -14.19 1.06
C LYS A 138 0.32 -15.66 0.67
N LEU A 139 0.65 -16.60 1.55
CA LEU A 139 0.42 -18.03 1.34
C LEU A 139 -0.89 -18.53 1.97
N LYS A 140 -1.64 -17.64 2.66
CA LYS A 140 -2.89 -17.97 3.34
C LYS A 140 -3.97 -18.54 2.41
N PRO A 141 -4.10 -18.10 1.13
CA PRO A 141 -5.00 -18.76 0.18
C PRO A 141 -4.71 -20.26 0.00
N PHE A 142 -3.49 -20.70 0.25
CA PHE A 142 -3.08 -22.11 0.15
C PHE A 142 -3.06 -22.82 1.52
N GLY A 143 -3.57 -22.17 2.56
CA GLY A 143 -3.64 -22.70 3.92
C GLY A 143 -2.35 -22.57 4.72
N ILE A 144 -1.39 -21.74 4.31
CA ILE A 144 -0.12 -21.56 5.04
C ILE A 144 0.02 -20.11 5.48
N GLY A 145 0.13 -19.87 6.79
CA GLY A 145 0.55 -18.60 7.37
C GLY A 145 2.03 -18.63 7.71
N ILE A 146 2.66 -17.45 7.77
CA ILE A 146 4.01 -17.30 8.31
C ILE A 146 3.96 -16.25 9.41
N SER A 147 4.51 -16.54 10.58
CA SER A 147 4.67 -15.59 11.68
C SER A 147 6.14 -15.23 11.78
N GLY A 148 6.44 -13.95 11.99
CA GLY A 148 7.79 -13.51 12.26
C GLY A 148 7.86 -12.57 13.46
N CYS A 149 9.01 -12.55 14.11
CA CYS A 149 9.38 -11.52 15.07
C CYS A 149 10.78 -10.95 14.81
N ILE A 150 10.91 -9.62 14.79
CA ILE A 150 12.17 -8.90 14.57
C ILE A 150 12.46 -8.02 15.77
N ASP A 151 13.71 -8.05 16.25
CA ASP A 151 14.20 -7.03 17.17
C ASP A 151 14.40 -5.68 16.47
N GLY A 152 13.74 -4.64 16.99
CA GLY A 152 13.70 -3.32 16.37
C GLY A 152 15.06 -2.62 16.28
N PHE A 153 16.01 -2.97 17.16
CA PHE A 153 17.34 -2.37 17.17
C PHE A 153 18.31 -3.13 16.25
N SER A 154 18.58 -4.39 16.57
CA SER A 154 19.57 -5.23 15.89
C SER A 154 19.11 -5.70 14.50
N ARG A 155 17.79 -5.69 14.25
CA ARG A 155 17.17 -6.32 13.07
C ARG A 155 17.34 -7.84 13.02
N SER A 156 17.71 -8.46 14.14
CA SER A 156 17.76 -9.91 14.26
C SER A 156 16.35 -10.50 14.15
N MET A 157 16.24 -11.62 13.43
CA MET A 157 15.02 -12.41 13.36
C MET A 157 14.95 -13.29 14.62
N MET A 158 13.96 -13.04 15.49
CA MET A 158 13.76 -13.79 16.73
C MET A 158 13.09 -15.13 16.46
N TRP A 159 12.12 -15.15 15.53
CA TRP A 159 11.57 -16.36 14.93
C TRP A 159 11.00 -16.06 13.56
N LEU A 160 10.86 -17.10 12.75
CA LEU A 160 10.22 -17.05 11.44
C LEU A 160 9.63 -18.43 11.12
N GLU A 161 8.35 -18.59 11.38
CA GLU A 161 7.71 -19.90 11.45
C GLU A 161 6.49 -19.99 10.55
N ALA A 162 6.47 -21.01 9.70
CA ALA A 162 5.34 -21.37 8.85
C ALA A 162 4.35 -22.25 9.63
N TYR A 163 3.06 -21.96 9.50
CA TYR A 163 2.01 -22.65 10.24
C TYR A 163 0.72 -22.82 9.43
N LYS A 164 -0.19 -23.68 9.93
CA LYS A 164 -1.42 -24.08 9.23
C LYS A 164 -2.62 -23.16 9.47
N THR A 165 -2.78 -22.61 10.68
CA THR A 165 -3.93 -21.75 11.02
C THR A 165 -3.53 -20.57 11.89
N ASN A 166 -4.05 -19.38 11.58
CA ASN A 166 -3.83 -18.14 12.34
C ASN A 166 -4.94 -17.92 13.41
N ARG A 167 -5.64 -18.98 13.82
CA ARG A 167 -6.76 -18.89 14.78
C ARG A 167 -6.40 -19.36 16.18
N ASP A 168 -5.22 -19.96 16.36
CA ASP A 168 -4.78 -20.41 17.68
C ASP A 168 -3.73 -19.45 18.24
N PRO A 169 -4.10 -18.55 19.18
CA PRO A 169 -3.15 -17.63 19.81
C PRO A 169 -2.06 -18.36 20.61
N ARG A 170 -2.27 -19.64 20.97
CA ARG A 170 -1.26 -20.44 21.68
C ARG A 170 -0.03 -20.71 20.84
N LEU A 171 -0.19 -20.77 19.52
CA LEU A 171 0.93 -21.04 18.62
C LEU A 171 1.92 -19.87 18.61
N ILE A 172 1.42 -18.65 18.43
CA ILE A 172 2.25 -17.43 18.43
C ILE A 172 2.85 -17.20 19.83
N ALA A 173 2.08 -17.49 20.88
CA ALA A 173 2.56 -17.49 22.25
C ALA A 173 3.70 -18.50 22.48
N GLY A 174 3.62 -19.69 21.88
CA GLY A 174 4.70 -20.69 21.91
C GLY A 174 5.98 -20.16 21.27
N TYR A 175 5.90 -19.60 20.06
CA TYR A 175 7.06 -18.98 19.39
C TYR A 175 7.67 -17.85 20.21
N PHE A 176 6.83 -17.03 20.86
CA PHE A 176 7.29 -15.98 21.75
C PHE A 176 8.07 -16.54 22.95
N MET A 177 7.54 -17.58 23.62
CA MET A 177 8.22 -18.20 24.75
C MET A 177 9.52 -18.89 24.34
N ASP A 178 9.55 -19.61 23.22
CA ASP A 178 10.76 -20.22 22.68
C ASP A 178 11.83 -19.16 22.40
N ALA A 179 11.44 -18.03 21.81
CA ALA A 179 12.34 -16.92 21.56
C ALA A 179 12.89 -16.34 22.87
N VAL A 180 12.05 -16.08 23.88
CA VAL A 180 12.47 -15.58 25.21
C VAL A 180 13.48 -16.52 25.88
N ILE A 181 13.25 -17.84 25.80
CA ILE A 181 14.15 -18.86 26.35
C ILE A 181 15.48 -18.85 25.59
N ASN A 182 15.44 -18.87 24.26
CA ASN A 182 16.63 -18.91 23.41
C ASN A 182 17.50 -17.64 23.53
N THR A 183 16.88 -16.49 23.78
CA THR A 183 17.58 -15.21 23.96
C THR A 183 18.00 -14.95 25.40
N TRP A 184 17.68 -15.86 26.33
CA TRP A 184 17.93 -15.70 27.76
C TRP A 184 17.41 -14.35 28.31
N GLY A 185 16.27 -13.89 27.79
CA GLY A 185 15.76 -12.56 28.13
C GLY A 185 14.47 -12.20 27.41
N CYS A 186 13.62 -11.42 28.08
CA CYS A 186 12.35 -10.93 27.57
C CYS A 186 12.50 -9.50 27.04
N PRO A 187 11.84 -9.11 25.92
CA PRO A 187 11.93 -7.75 25.45
C PRO A 187 11.32 -6.76 26.45
N ALA A 188 11.82 -5.53 26.47
CA ALA A 188 11.25 -4.47 27.32
C ALA A 188 9.86 -4.02 26.85
N ARG A 189 9.53 -4.28 25.58
CA ARG A 189 8.24 -3.97 24.94
C ARG A 189 8.01 -4.88 23.73
N VAL A 190 6.76 -5.24 23.47
CA VAL A 190 6.33 -5.86 22.22
C VAL A 190 5.44 -4.90 21.43
N ARG A 191 5.57 -4.93 20.10
CA ARG A 191 4.65 -4.28 19.17
C ARG A 191 3.88 -5.36 18.43
N LEU A 192 2.56 -5.28 18.54
CA LEU A 192 1.60 -6.23 17.97
C LEU A 192 0.64 -5.49 17.04
N ASP A 193 0.08 -6.20 16.07
CA ASP A 193 -1.13 -5.72 15.39
C ASP A 193 -2.37 -5.98 16.26
N LEU A 194 -3.53 -5.46 15.82
CA LEU A 194 -4.82 -5.65 16.50
C LEU A 194 -5.44 -7.01 16.12
N GLY A 195 -4.62 -8.07 16.11
CA GLY A 195 -5.02 -9.44 15.81
C GLY A 195 -5.41 -10.24 17.06
N THR A 196 -6.40 -11.12 16.94
CA THR A 196 -6.80 -12.04 18.02
C THR A 196 -5.72 -13.09 18.33
N GLU A 197 -4.85 -13.37 17.36
CA GLU A 197 -3.72 -14.29 17.48
C GLU A 197 -2.64 -13.81 18.47
N ASN A 198 -2.59 -12.50 18.74
CA ASN A 198 -1.53 -11.87 19.51
C ASN A 198 -1.92 -11.60 20.98
N VAL A 199 -3.15 -11.94 21.38
CA VAL A 199 -3.69 -11.66 22.72
C VAL A 199 -2.85 -12.33 23.81
N HIS A 200 -2.51 -13.62 23.65
CA HIS A 200 -1.69 -14.32 24.64
C HIS A 200 -0.26 -13.79 24.74
N VAL A 201 0.32 -13.31 23.63
CA VAL A 201 1.64 -12.66 23.68
C VAL A 201 1.58 -11.38 24.50
N ALA A 202 0.52 -10.58 24.33
CA ALA A 202 0.33 -9.38 25.13
C ALA A 202 0.22 -9.69 26.63
N GLU A 203 -0.58 -10.69 26.99
CA GLU A 203 -0.74 -11.15 28.38
C GLU A 203 0.59 -11.65 28.97
N MET A 204 1.31 -12.51 28.24
CA MET A 204 2.63 -13.02 28.64
C MET A 204 3.64 -11.89 28.82
N GLN A 205 3.68 -10.92 27.89
CA GLN A 205 4.57 -9.77 27.99
C GLN A 205 4.29 -8.94 29.25
N ILE A 206 3.01 -8.67 29.54
CA ILE A 206 2.61 -7.91 30.72
C ILE A 206 3.07 -8.64 31.99
N PHE A 207 2.84 -9.95 32.06
CA PHE A 207 3.24 -10.78 33.19
C PHE A 207 4.76 -10.82 33.38
N LEU A 208 5.53 -11.13 32.33
CA LEU A 208 6.98 -11.29 32.39
C LEU A 208 7.73 -9.98 32.68
N THR A 209 7.13 -8.84 32.38
CA THR A 209 7.73 -7.51 32.61
C THR A 209 6.97 -6.69 33.65
N PHE A 210 6.20 -7.36 34.51
CA PHE A 210 5.44 -6.72 35.57
C PHE A 210 6.36 -5.97 36.53
N SER A 211 5.96 -4.74 36.84
CA SER A 211 6.63 -3.81 37.74
C SER A 211 5.62 -2.72 38.10
N GLU A 212 5.53 -2.36 39.38
CA GLU A 212 4.57 -1.38 39.89
C GLU A 212 4.77 0.02 39.26
N ASP A 213 5.98 0.34 38.83
CA ASP A 213 6.37 1.65 38.30
C ASP A 213 6.09 1.85 36.80
N ARG A 214 5.55 0.84 36.10
CA ARG A 214 5.39 0.87 34.64
C ARG A 214 3.96 0.52 34.20
N PRO A 215 3.30 1.34 33.37
CA PRO A 215 1.97 1.02 32.84
C PRO A 215 2.05 -0.07 31.75
N GLU A 216 0.94 -0.78 31.52
CA GLU A 216 0.84 -1.82 30.48
C GLU A 216 1.08 -1.29 29.06
N THR A 217 0.67 -0.05 28.78
CA THR A 217 0.88 0.62 27.49
C THR A 217 2.36 0.83 27.16
N ASP A 218 3.23 0.80 28.17
CA ASP A 218 4.68 0.85 27.98
C ASP A 218 5.31 -0.51 27.66
N ARG A 219 4.57 -1.60 27.88
CA ARG A 219 4.98 -2.99 27.64
C ARG A 219 4.44 -3.54 26.32
N VAL A 220 3.22 -3.16 25.96
CA VAL A 220 2.56 -3.62 24.73
C VAL A 220 2.10 -2.41 23.93
N THR A 221 2.50 -2.35 22.67
CA THR A 221 2.02 -1.33 21.73
C THR A 221 1.23 -2.01 20.61
N PHE A 222 -0.08 -1.77 20.58
CA PHE A 222 -0.91 -2.11 19.45
C PHE A 222 -0.79 -1.03 18.36
N GLY A 223 -0.67 -1.44 17.11
CA GLY A 223 -0.73 -0.52 16.00
C GLY A 223 -0.94 -1.21 14.67
N PRO A 224 -1.35 -0.47 13.63
CA PRO A 224 -1.55 -1.06 12.32
C PRO A 224 -0.23 -1.61 11.76
N SER A 225 -0.33 -2.65 10.94
CA SER A 225 0.80 -3.28 10.22
C SER A 225 1.56 -2.27 9.35
N SER A 226 0.87 -1.26 8.81
CA SER A 226 1.47 -0.13 8.07
C SER A 226 2.39 0.78 8.91
N GLY A 227 2.35 0.64 10.24
CA GLY A 227 3.29 1.27 11.16
C GLY A 227 4.51 0.41 11.50
N ASN A 228 4.51 -0.88 11.14
CA ASN A 228 5.59 -1.83 11.43
C ASN A 228 6.64 -1.84 10.30
N GLN A 229 7.33 -0.70 10.15
CA GLN A 229 8.31 -0.49 9.07
C GLN A 229 9.47 -1.49 9.09
N CYS A 230 9.77 -2.05 10.25
CA CYS A 230 10.77 -3.10 10.44
C CYS A 230 10.41 -4.33 9.61
N PHE A 231 9.15 -4.75 9.69
CA PHE A 231 8.63 -5.90 9.00
C PHE A 231 8.30 -5.64 7.54
N GLU A 232 7.73 -4.48 7.19
CA GLU A 232 7.39 -4.19 5.79
C GLU A 232 8.58 -4.39 4.84
N ARG A 233 9.76 -3.90 5.23
CA ARG A 233 10.98 -4.10 4.44
C ARG A 233 11.40 -5.57 4.41
N TRP A 234 11.32 -6.25 5.55
CA TRP A 234 11.74 -7.64 5.65
C TRP A 234 10.80 -8.57 4.86
N TRP A 235 9.49 -8.32 4.87
CA TRP A 235 8.51 -9.04 4.04
C TRP A 235 8.73 -8.84 2.54
N LEU A 236 9.24 -7.68 2.11
CA LEU A 236 9.64 -7.50 0.72
C LEU A 236 10.81 -8.43 0.36
N THR A 237 11.80 -8.55 1.25
CA THR A 237 12.91 -9.51 1.07
C THR A 237 12.42 -10.95 1.10
N LEU A 238 11.61 -11.34 2.08
CA LEU A 238 11.03 -12.70 2.13
C LEU A 238 10.28 -13.00 0.83
N ARG A 239 9.52 -12.02 0.33
CA ARG A 239 8.78 -12.16 -0.91
C ARG A 239 9.71 -12.39 -2.09
N SER A 240 10.74 -11.57 -2.29
CA SER A 240 11.64 -11.71 -3.44
C SER A 240 12.49 -12.97 -3.38
N GLU A 241 13.04 -13.28 -2.22
CA GLU A 241 14.06 -14.32 -2.08
C GLU A 241 13.49 -15.72 -1.85
N CYS A 242 12.26 -15.85 -1.32
CA CYS A 242 11.72 -17.15 -0.92
C CYS A 242 10.24 -17.34 -1.31
N ALA A 243 9.34 -16.50 -0.80
CA ALA A 243 7.91 -16.75 -0.92
C ALA A 243 7.39 -16.64 -2.37
N ARG A 244 8.09 -15.91 -3.26
CA ARG A 244 7.68 -15.81 -4.67
C ARG A 244 7.65 -17.17 -5.37
N PHE A 245 8.64 -18.03 -5.13
CA PHE A 245 8.69 -19.38 -5.69
C PHE A 245 7.45 -20.19 -5.31
N TRP A 246 7.10 -20.18 -4.02
CA TRP A 246 5.95 -20.92 -3.50
C TRP A 246 4.62 -20.38 -4.02
N ILE A 247 4.49 -19.06 -4.12
CA ILE A 247 3.32 -18.41 -4.72
C ILE A 247 3.15 -18.87 -6.16
N ASP A 248 4.20 -18.77 -6.98
CA ASP A 248 4.14 -19.11 -8.40
C ASP A 248 3.89 -20.62 -8.62
N LEU A 249 4.47 -21.48 -7.77
CA LEU A 249 4.20 -22.92 -7.78
C LEU A 249 2.74 -23.24 -7.49
N PHE A 250 2.17 -22.65 -6.45
CA PHE A 250 0.79 -22.94 -6.05
C PHE A 250 -0.24 -22.27 -6.97
N ASP A 251 0.07 -21.10 -7.53
CA ASP A 251 -0.74 -20.49 -8.59
C ASP A 251 -0.76 -21.39 -9.83
N LYS A 252 0.37 -22.01 -10.21
CA LYS A 252 0.39 -23.01 -11.29
C LYS A 252 -0.48 -24.23 -10.99
N LEU A 253 -0.45 -24.76 -9.76
CA LEU A 253 -1.35 -25.86 -9.38
C LEU A 253 -2.83 -25.48 -9.53
N ARG A 254 -3.17 -24.20 -9.28
CA ARG A 254 -4.52 -23.69 -9.47
C ARG A 254 -4.88 -23.57 -10.95
N GLU A 255 -3.96 -23.07 -11.77
CA GLU A 255 -4.13 -22.96 -13.24
C GLU A 255 -4.32 -24.34 -13.89
N ASP A 256 -3.54 -25.33 -13.46
CA ASP A 256 -3.59 -26.73 -13.94
C ASP A 256 -4.81 -27.51 -13.37
N ARG A 257 -5.67 -26.85 -12.57
CA ARG A 257 -6.85 -27.43 -11.90
C ARG A 257 -6.54 -28.55 -10.89
N HIS A 258 -5.33 -28.57 -10.34
CA HIS A 258 -4.92 -29.44 -9.24
C HIS A 258 -5.21 -28.82 -7.85
N PHE A 259 -5.63 -27.56 -7.80
CA PHE A 259 -6.01 -26.87 -6.56
C PHE A 259 -7.32 -26.10 -6.78
N ALA A 260 -8.40 -26.51 -6.11
CA ALA A 260 -9.73 -25.91 -6.21
C ALA A 260 -10.11 -25.09 -4.97
N ASP A 261 -9.13 -24.72 -4.14
CA ASP A 261 -9.32 -23.96 -2.90
C ASP A 261 -10.16 -24.69 -1.83
N THR A 262 -10.29 -26.02 -1.94
CA THR A 262 -11.04 -26.82 -0.96
C THR A 262 -10.25 -27.03 0.34
N PHE A 263 -10.96 -27.44 1.40
CA PHE A 263 -10.32 -27.83 2.66
C PHE A 263 -9.30 -28.96 2.44
N LEU A 264 -9.62 -29.93 1.58
CA LEU A 264 -8.73 -31.04 1.26
C LEU A 264 -7.47 -30.53 0.56
N ASP A 265 -7.60 -29.65 -0.42
CA ASP A 265 -6.46 -29.11 -1.17
C ASP A 265 -5.50 -28.34 -0.25
N LYS A 266 -6.03 -27.49 0.62
CA LYS A 266 -5.24 -26.76 1.63
C LYS A 266 -4.55 -27.72 2.59
N SER A 267 -5.26 -28.76 3.03
CA SER A 267 -4.69 -29.79 3.92
C SER A 267 -3.55 -30.56 3.23
N LEU A 268 -3.71 -30.92 1.96
CA LEU A 268 -2.66 -31.56 1.15
C LEU A 268 -1.45 -30.63 0.97
N VAL A 269 -1.67 -29.35 0.67
CA VAL A 269 -0.60 -28.36 0.56
C VAL A 269 0.16 -28.24 1.89
N GLN A 270 -0.54 -28.15 3.01
CA GLN A 270 0.06 -28.11 4.34
C GLN A 270 0.86 -29.38 4.65
N ILE A 271 0.38 -30.57 4.29
CA ILE A 271 1.10 -31.82 4.55
C ILE A 271 2.37 -31.93 3.69
N CYS A 272 2.27 -31.59 2.40
CA CYS A 272 3.35 -31.80 1.45
C CYS A 272 4.43 -30.71 1.49
N PHE A 273 4.04 -29.46 1.76
CA PHE A 273 4.91 -28.30 1.53
C PHE A 273 5.23 -27.48 2.77
N LEU A 274 4.49 -27.59 3.89
CA LEU A 274 4.75 -26.77 5.07
C LEU A 274 6.18 -26.91 5.59
N ASN A 275 6.66 -28.14 5.77
CA ASN A 275 8.04 -28.39 6.22
C ASN A 275 9.08 -27.92 5.20
N LYS A 276 8.77 -28.01 3.89
CA LYS A 276 9.67 -27.54 2.83
C LYS A 276 9.77 -26.01 2.84
N ILE A 277 8.65 -25.34 3.07
CA ILE A 277 8.60 -23.89 3.25
C ILE A 277 9.39 -23.52 4.49
N GLN A 278 9.18 -24.18 5.64
CA GLN A 278 9.94 -23.91 6.86
C GLN A 278 11.45 -24.02 6.64
N VAL A 279 11.93 -25.10 6.00
CA VAL A 279 13.35 -25.27 5.67
C VAL A 279 13.86 -24.14 4.75
N SER A 280 13.01 -23.58 3.90
CA SER A 280 13.38 -22.45 3.03
C SER A 280 13.41 -21.11 3.78
N LEU A 281 12.72 -21.00 4.92
CA LEU A 281 12.74 -19.82 5.79
C LEU A 281 14.00 -19.79 6.69
N SER A 282 14.55 -20.96 7.00
CA SER A 282 15.74 -21.11 7.87
C SER A 282 17.09 -21.00 7.14
N ARG A 283 17.10 -20.68 5.85
CA ARG A 283 18.31 -20.51 5.01
C ARG A 283 18.62 -19.03 4.82
#